data_AF-A0A822Z5K5-F1
#
_entry.id   AF-A0A822Z5K5-F1
#
_cell.length_a   1.000
_cell.length_b   1.000
_cell.length_c   1.000
_cell.angle_alpha   90.00
_cell.angle_beta   90.00
_cell.angle_gamma   90.00
#
_symmetry.space_group_name_H-M   'P 1'
#
loop_
_entity.id
_entity.type
_entity.pdbx_description
1 polymer ?
#
loop_
_entity_poly.entity_id
_entity_poly.type
_entity_poly.pdbx_seq_one_letter_code
_entity_poly.pdbx_strand_id
1 'polypeptide(L)' 'MEFESEESAYCFYNSYAKRKGFTIRKDWKNKNKQGLITSRRYFCGKQGFRKVDK' A
#
# COMPACT_ATOMS: atom_id res chain seq x y z
N MET A 1 11.31 -9.66 5.03
CA MET A 1 10.67 -8.88 6.11
C MET A 1 9.25 -9.37 6.23
N GLU A 2 8.85 -9.77 7.43
CA GLU A 2 7.53 -10.34 7.71
C GLU A 2 6.78 -9.40 8.64
N PHE A 3 5.46 -9.37 8.51
CA PHE A 3 4.58 -8.49 9.27
C PHE A 3 3.40 -9.30 9.81
N GLU A 4 2.98 -9.01 11.03
CA GLU A 4 1.85 -9.68 11.68
C GLU A 4 0.49 -9.30 11.04
N SER A 5 0.43 -8.15 10.37
CA SER A 5 -0.81 -7.64 9.76
C SER A 5 -0.53 -6.70 8.58
N GLU A 6 -1.53 -6.54 7.70
CA GLU A 6 -1.52 -5.51 6.63
C GLU A 6 -1.27 -4.11 7.20
N GLU A 7 -1.86 -3.81 8.37
CA GLU A 7 -1.75 -2.49 8.99
C GLU A 7 -0.32 -2.22 9.51
N SER A 8 0.34 -3.23 10.10
CA SER A 8 1.74 -3.11 10.51
C SER A 8 2.69 -2.90 9.30
N ALA A 9 2.46 -3.62 8.20
CA ALA A 9 3.19 -3.41 6.95
C ALA A 9 2.97 -1.98 6.42
N TYR A 10 1.73 -1.49 6.45
CA TYR A 10 1.39 -0.13 6.02
C TYR A 10 2.11 0.93 6.87
N CYS A 11 2.07 0.81 8.20
CA CYS A 11 2.76 1.72 9.12
C CYS A 11 4.27 1.74 8.88
N PHE A 12 4.89 0.58 8.65
CA PHE A 12 6.31 0.48 8.35
C PHE A 12 6.69 1.22 7.06
N TYR A 13 6.03 0.91 5.95
CA TYR A 13 6.32 1.56 4.67
C TYR A 13 5.97 3.05 4.67
N ASN A 14 4.92 3.45 5.38
CA ASN A 14 4.59 4.87 5.52
C ASN A 14 5.65 5.62 6.34
N SER A 15 6.18 5.01 7.39
CA SER A 15 7.28 5.59 8.19
C SER A 15 8.57 5.71 7.37
N TYR A 16 8.88 4.71 6.55
CA TYR A 16 9.97 4.78 5.58
C TYR A 16 9.77 5.91 4.57
N ALA A 17 8.59 5.99 3.95
CA ALA A 17 8.25 7.02 2.98
C ALA A 17 8.37 8.42 3.58
N LYS A 18 7.85 8.63 4.80
CA LYS A 18 7.96 9.90 5.53
C LYS A 18 9.43 10.32 5.73
N ARG A 19 10.29 9.39 6.16
CA ARG A 19 11.75 9.64 6.28
C ARG A 19 12.40 9.99 4.95
N LYS A 20 11.88 9.47 3.84
CA LYS A 20 12.33 9.77 2.48
C LYS A 20 11.61 10.98 1.85
N GLY A 21 10.76 11.70 2.60
CA GLY A 21 10.08 12.90 2.14
C GLY A 21 8.95 12.65 1.14
N PHE A 22 8.26 11.51 1.25
CA PHE A 22 7.03 11.22 0.49
C PHE A 22 6.03 10.42 1.34
N THR A 23 4.84 10.16 0.79
CA THR A 23 3.81 9.32 1.42
C THR A 23 3.48 8.14 0.53
N ILE A 24 2.82 7.12 1.08
CA ILE A 24 2.31 5.99 0.31
C ILE A 24 0.78 6.02 0.23
N ARG A 25 0.23 5.56 -0.90
CA ARG A 25 -1.21 5.37 -1.10
C ARG A 25 -1.53 3.88 -1.18
N LYS A 26 -2.64 3.47 -0.56
CA LYS A 26 -3.12 2.09 -0.70
C LYS A 26 -3.84 1.96 -2.05
N ASP A 27 -3.34 1.11 -2.93
CA ASP A 27 -3.98 0.82 -4.22
C ASP A 27 -4.83 -0.45 -4.07
N TRP A 28 -4.71 -1.40 -4.98
CA TRP A 28 -5.50 -2.63 -4.99
C TRP A 28 -5.01 -3.66 -3.97
N LYS A 29 -5.94 -4.54 -3.56
CA LYS A 29 -5.69 -5.72 -2.72
C LYS A 29 -6.20 -6.97 -3.41
N ASN A 30 -5.42 -8.05 -3.37
CA ASN A 30 -5.90 -9.38 -3.68
C ASN A 30 -6.56 -9.99 -2.46
N LYS A 31 -7.61 -10.77 -2.70
CA LYS A 31 -8.22 -11.62 -1.69
C LYS A 31 -8.31 -13.05 -2.19
N ASN A 32 -8.23 -14.02 -1.28
CA ASN A 32 -8.55 -15.41 -1.59
C ASN A 32 -10.09 -15.63 -1.64
N LYS A 33 -10.51 -16.86 -1.93
CA LYS A 33 -11.94 -17.25 -1.99
C LYS A 33 -12.67 -17.02 -0.65
N GLN A 34 -11.94 -17.04 0.45
CA GLN A 34 -12.43 -16.80 1.82
C GLN A 34 -12.44 -15.31 2.20
N GLY A 35 -12.03 -14.41 1.30
CA GLY A 35 -12.02 -12.97 1.54
C GLY A 35 -10.81 -12.43 2.30
N LEU A 36 -9.84 -13.29 2.66
CA LEU A 36 -8.59 -12.91 3.32
C LEU A 36 -7.64 -12.25 2.33
N ILE A 37 -6.97 -11.20 2.76
CA ILE A 37 -6.04 -10.43 1.92
C ILE A 37 -4.75 -11.22 1.74
N THR A 38 -4.42 -11.57 0.50
CA THR A 38 -3.20 -12.31 0.16
C THR A 38 -2.06 -11.40 -0.28
N SER A 39 -2.39 -10.23 -0.87
CA SER A 39 -1.38 -9.23 -1.24
C SER A 39 -1.98 -7.83 -1.32
N ARG A 40 -1.14 -6.81 -1.10
CA ARG A 40 -1.50 -5.39 -1.23
C ARG A 40 -0.46 -4.65 -2.07
N ARG A 41 -0.91 -3.78 -2.98
CA ARG A 41 -0.04 -2.85 -3.71
C ARG A 41 -0.12 -1.45 -3.09
N TYR A 42 1.05 -0.83 -2.92
CA TYR A 42 1.19 0.55 -2.50
C TYR A 42 1.82 1.38 -3.62
N PHE A 43 1.39 2.64 -3.74
CA PHE A 43 1.95 3.60 -4.69
C PHE A 43 2.63 4.74 -3.97
N CYS A 44 3.60 5.36 -4.64
CA CYS A 44 4.21 6.60 -4.16
C CYS A 44 3.19 7.74 -4.29
N GLY A 45 3.08 8.58 -3.26
CA GLY A 45 2.25 9.79 -3.24
C GLY A 45 2.70 10.82 -4.28
N LYS A 46 3.98 10.80 -4.69
CA LYS A 46 4.53 11.66 -5.74
C LYS A 46 4.26 11.16 -7.17
N GLN A 47 3.69 9.96 -7.34
CA GLN A 47 3.48 9.34 -8.66
C GLN A 47 2.33 9.96 -9.48
N GLY A 48 1.80 11.12 -9.07
CA GLY A 48 0.68 11.79 -9.75
C GLY A 48 -0.69 11.14 -9.49
N PHE A 49 -1.70 11.61 -10.20
CA PHE A 49 -3.09 11.14 -10.07
C PHE A 49 -3.35 9.94 -10.97
N ARG A 50 -4.22 9.02 -10.52
CA ARG A 50 -4.69 7.92 -11.35
C ARG A 50 -5.46 8.54 -12.53
N LYS A 51 -5.12 8.14 -13.76
CA LYS A 51 -5.90 8.54 -14.93
C LYS A 51 -7.34 8.09 -14.71
N VAL A 52 -8.30 8.99 -14.94
CA VAL A 52 -9.72 8.62 -14.92
C VAL A 52 -9.91 7.59 -16.03
N ASP A 53 -10.42 6.42 -15.67
CA ASP A 53 -10.78 5.38 -16.64
C ASP A 53 -11.84 6.00 -17.60
N LYS A 54 -11.57 5.98 -18.91
CA LYS A 54 -12.42 6.60 -19.96
C LYS A 54 -13.56 5.68 -20.36
#